data_AF-A0A7Y0S0Z7-F1
#
_entry.id   AF-A0A7Y0S0Z7-F1
#
_cell.length_a   1.000
_cell.length_b   1.000
_cell.length_c   1.000
_cell.angle_alpha   90.00
_cell.angle_beta   90.00
_cell.angle_gamma   90.00
#
_symmetry.space_group_name_H-M   'P 1'
#
loop_
_entity.id
_entity.type
_entity.pdbx_description
1 polymer ?
#
loop_
_entity_poly.entity_id
_entity_poly.type
_entity_poly.pdbx_seq_one_letter_code
_entity_poly.pdbx_strand_id
1 'polypeptide(L)'
;PGLASLLRNANYPNPAGELGGYSANVKRLATEHYALLGNAGEFLDPVFSSGVTIAMKSAEFAADCVVRQLNGEKVDWQEEYSQRLMVGVN
;
A
#
# COMPACT_ATOMS: atom_id res chain seq x y z
N PRO A 1 -31.34 1.86 8.10
CA PRO A 1 -32.23 2.76 8.88
C PRO A 1 -31.49 3.75 9.79
N GLY A 2 -30.49 3.29 10.57
CA GLY A 2 -29.75 4.17 11.50
C GLY A 2 -28.93 5.27 10.83
N LEU A 3 -28.15 4.93 9.79
CA LEU A 3 -27.30 5.90 9.09
C LEU A 3 -28.10 7.06 8.46
N ALA A 4 -29.27 6.76 7.89
CA ALA A 4 -30.14 7.77 7.30
C ALA A 4 -30.67 8.78 8.33
N SER A 5 -30.99 8.32 9.56
CA SER A 5 -31.40 9.21 10.65
C SER A 5 -30.24 10.05 11.19
N LEU A 6 -29.05 9.44 11.29
CA LEU A 6 -27.81 10.11 11.73
C LEU A 6 -27.42 11.24 10.78
N LEU A 7 -27.57 11.02 9.47
CA LEU A 7 -27.12 11.93 8.43
C LEU A 7 -28.22 12.88 7.90
N ARG A 8 -29.43 12.90 8.50
CA ARG A 8 -30.59 13.66 7.98
C ARG A 8 -30.36 15.16 7.76
N ASN A 9 -29.43 15.75 8.50
CA ASN A 9 -29.10 17.18 8.45
C ASN A 9 -27.68 17.43 7.89
N ALA A 10 -27.02 16.39 7.35
CA ALA A 10 -25.68 16.53 6.81
C ALA A 10 -25.72 17.36 5.51
N ASN A 11 -24.77 18.28 5.36
CA ASN A 11 -24.52 18.95 4.10
C ASN A 11 -23.47 18.15 3.32
N TYR A 12 -23.75 17.84 2.06
CA TYR A 12 -22.84 17.12 1.17
C TYR A 12 -22.29 18.10 0.15
N PRO A 13 -21.18 18.80 0.45
CA PRO A 13 -20.64 19.82 -0.45
C PRO A 13 -20.16 19.24 -1.78
N ASN A 14 -19.90 17.93 -1.83
CA ASN A 14 -19.43 17.21 -3.02
C ASN A 14 -20.34 16.01 -3.32
N PRO A 15 -20.49 15.63 -4.60
CA PRO A 15 -21.14 14.37 -4.97
C PRO A 15 -20.33 13.17 -4.47
N ALA A 16 -21.01 12.05 -4.24
CA ALA A 16 -20.34 10.80 -3.90
C ALA A 16 -19.48 10.31 -5.08
N GLY A 17 -18.23 9.95 -4.80
CA GLY A 17 -17.35 9.31 -5.77
C GLY A 17 -17.59 7.80 -5.83
N GLU A 18 -17.34 7.20 -6.99
CA GLU A 18 -17.35 5.76 -7.18
C GLU A 18 -15.92 5.27 -7.46
N LEU A 19 -15.52 4.20 -6.78
CA LEU A 19 -14.22 3.55 -6.97
C LEU A 19 -14.46 2.04 -7.14
N GLY A 20 -13.99 1.49 -8.24
CA GLY A 20 -14.07 0.07 -8.56
C GLY A 20 -12.70 -0.50 -8.93
N GLY A 21 -12.59 -1.83 -8.94
CA GLY A 21 -11.36 -2.52 -9.34
C GLY A 21 -10.15 -2.23 -8.46
N TYR A 22 -10.38 -1.81 -7.21
CA TYR A 22 -9.31 -1.48 -6.27
C TYR A 22 -8.56 -2.72 -5.76
N SER A 23 -9.20 -3.89 -5.74
CA SER A 23 -8.55 -5.14 -5.32
C SER A 23 -7.69 -5.70 -6.45
N ALA A 24 -6.37 -5.59 -6.31
CA ALA A 24 -5.41 -6.00 -7.33
C ALA A 24 -4.05 -6.36 -6.71
N ASN A 25 -3.34 -7.28 -7.36
CA ASN A 25 -2.04 -7.80 -6.92
C ASN A 25 -1.06 -7.85 -8.11
N VAL A 26 0.24 -7.75 -7.84
CA VAL A 26 1.34 -7.87 -8.81
C VAL A 26 2.14 -9.14 -8.63
N LYS A 27 2.63 -9.71 -9.74
CA LYS A 27 3.48 -10.92 -9.71
C LYS A 27 4.82 -10.72 -9.01
N ARG A 28 5.29 -9.47 -8.89
CA ARG A 28 6.61 -9.13 -8.34
C ARG A 28 6.61 -7.72 -7.75
N LEU A 29 6.96 -7.63 -6.47
CA LEU A 29 7.06 -6.36 -5.75
C LEU A 29 8.38 -5.62 -5.99
N ALA A 30 9.50 -6.33 -6.16
CA ALA A 30 10.78 -5.68 -6.45
C ALA A 30 11.75 -6.55 -7.26
N THR A 31 12.75 -5.87 -7.82
CA THR A 31 13.99 -6.37 -8.41
C THR A 31 15.15 -5.50 -7.93
N GLU A 32 16.36 -5.81 -8.37
CA GLU A 32 17.53 -4.93 -8.17
C GLU A 32 17.40 -3.53 -8.83
N HIS A 33 16.42 -3.34 -9.73
CA HIS A 33 16.27 -2.11 -10.52
C HIS A 33 14.98 -1.34 -10.26
N TYR A 34 13.99 -1.94 -9.59
CA TYR A 34 12.74 -1.26 -9.26
C TYR A 34 12.04 -1.90 -8.06
N ALA A 35 11.24 -1.12 -7.36
CA ALA A 35 10.31 -1.58 -6.32
C ALA A 35 8.95 -0.90 -6.50
N LEU A 36 7.87 -1.65 -6.25
CA LEU A 36 6.49 -1.17 -6.28
C LEU A 36 5.99 -0.96 -4.85
N LEU A 37 5.55 0.26 -4.54
CA LEU A 37 5.19 0.70 -3.20
C LEU A 37 3.69 1.01 -3.09
N GLY A 38 3.12 0.84 -1.90
CA GLY A 38 1.70 1.07 -1.63
C GLY A 38 0.78 0.38 -2.64
N ASN A 39 -0.23 1.10 -3.12
CA ASN A 39 -1.21 0.58 -4.08
C ASN A 39 -0.61 0.13 -5.43
N ALA A 40 0.63 0.53 -5.77
CA ALA A 40 1.29 0.01 -6.98
C ALA A 40 1.76 -1.44 -6.80
N GLY A 41 1.93 -1.91 -5.56
CA GLY A 41 2.24 -3.30 -5.23
C GLY A 41 0.97 -4.12 -5.09
N GLU A 42 0.16 -3.80 -4.08
CA GLU A 42 -1.10 -4.51 -3.82
C GLU A 42 -2.06 -3.60 -3.07
N PHE A 43 -3.35 -3.79 -3.35
CA PHE A 43 -4.43 -3.25 -2.53
C PHE A 43 -5.51 -4.32 -2.37
N LEU A 44 -5.92 -4.58 -1.13
CA LEU A 44 -6.85 -5.66 -0.79
C LEU A 44 -8.28 -5.12 -0.66
N ASP A 45 -8.55 -4.38 0.42
CA ASP A 45 -9.85 -3.86 0.79
C ASP A 45 -9.73 -2.70 1.81
N PRO A 46 -10.59 -1.66 1.76
CA PRO A 46 -10.48 -0.52 2.67
C PRO A 46 -11.02 -0.76 4.11
N VAL A 47 -11.63 -1.91 4.42
CA VAL A 47 -12.30 -2.18 5.72
C VAL A 47 -11.41 -1.89 6.93
N PHE A 48 -10.12 -2.25 6.86
CA PHE A 48 -9.19 -2.06 7.98
C PHE A 48 -8.40 -0.75 7.91
N SER A 49 -8.66 0.11 6.92
CA SER A 49 -7.97 1.39 6.75
C SER A 49 -6.43 1.28 6.75
N SER A 50 -5.89 0.15 6.26
CA SER A 50 -4.45 -0.16 6.31
C SER A 50 -3.65 0.37 5.12
N GLY A 51 -4.30 0.83 4.05
CA GLY A 51 -3.63 1.18 2.79
C GLY A 51 -2.50 2.22 2.95
N VAL A 52 -2.73 3.27 3.75
CA VAL A 52 -1.69 4.29 4.03
C VAL A 52 -0.55 3.69 4.84
N THR A 53 -0.84 2.83 5.83
CA THR A 53 0.18 2.15 6.62
C THR A 53 1.07 1.28 5.74
N ILE A 54 0.48 0.50 4.82
CA ILE A 54 1.21 -0.35 3.86
C ILE A 54 2.05 0.51 2.92
N ALA A 55 1.52 1.63 2.42
CA ALA A 55 2.27 2.56 1.58
C ALA A 55 3.48 3.15 2.29
N MET A 56 3.32 3.60 3.54
CA MET A 56 4.43 4.13 4.33
C MET A 56 5.45 3.06 4.69
N LYS A 57 4.99 1.85 5.03
CA LYS A 57 5.90 0.76 5.44
C LYS A 57 6.70 0.20 4.27
N SER A 58 6.08 0.08 3.10
CA SER A 58 6.81 -0.22 1.86
C SER A 58 7.81 0.87 1.51
N ALA A 59 7.47 2.16 1.65
CA ALA A 59 8.43 3.25 1.44
C ALA A 59 9.64 3.20 2.39
N GLU A 60 9.42 2.92 3.68
CA GLU A 60 10.48 2.75 4.67
C GLU A 60 11.44 1.61 4.28
N PHE A 61 10.91 0.42 3.98
CA PHE A 61 11.73 -0.73 3.60
C PHE A 61 12.51 -0.51 2.29
N ALA A 62 11.85 0.10 1.29
CA ALA A 62 12.50 0.41 0.03
C ALA A 62 13.62 1.45 0.22
N ALA A 63 13.39 2.49 1.03
CA ALA A 63 14.39 3.51 1.30
C ALA A 63 15.65 2.92 1.96
N ASP A 64 15.49 2.04 2.96
CA ASP A 64 16.61 1.34 3.60
C ASP A 64 17.41 0.52 2.57
N CYS A 65 16.72 -0.23 1.71
CA CYS A 65 17.34 -1.01 0.63
C CYS A 65 18.10 -0.12 -0.36
N VAL A 66 17.48 0.97 -0.83
CA VAL A 66 18.11 1.91 -1.78
C VAL A 66 19.36 2.54 -1.18
N VAL A 67 19.30 3.04 0.06
CA VAL A 67 20.45 3.71 0.69
C VAL A 67 21.64 2.77 0.78
N ARG A 68 21.42 1.52 1.22
CA ARG A 68 22.48 0.51 1.33
C ARG A 68 23.04 0.11 -0.04
N GLN A 69 22.18 -0.12 -1.04
CA GLN A 69 22.61 -0.43 -2.40
C GLN A 69 23.44 0.70 -3.02
N LEU A 70 23.05 1.96 -2.81
CA LEU A 70 23.81 3.12 -3.28
C LEU A 70 25.17 3.27 -2.59
N ASN A 71 25.31 2.75 -1.38
CA ASN A 71 26.59 2.66 -0.66
C ASN A 71 27.45 1.45 -1.06
N GLY A 72 27.02 0.68 -2.07
CA GLY A 72 27.75 -0.47 -2.59
C GLY A 72 27.55 -1.77 -1.80
N GLU A 73 26.60 -1.79 -0.86
CA GLU A 73 26.23 -3.02 -0.17
C GLU A 73 25.42 -3.94 -1.08
N LYS A 74 25.55 -5.25 -0.88
CA LYS A 74 24.66 -6.23 -1.49
C LYS A 74 23.34 -6.24 -0.71
N VAL A 75 22.24 -6.01 -1.43
CA VAL A 75 20.87 -6.02 -0.89
C VAL A 75 20.06 -7.10 -1.59
N ASP A 76 19.37 -7.93 -0.81
CA ASP A 76 18.41 -8.91 -1.34
C ASP A 76 16.98 -8.33 -1.30
N TRP A 77 16.55 -7.75 -2.41
CA TRP A 77 15.21 -7.17 -2.55
C TRP A 77 14.06 -8.17 -2.41
N GLN A 78 14.33 -9.47 -2.57
CA GLN A 78 13.31 -10.48 -2.37
C GLN A 78 13.08 -10.72 -0.88
N GLU A 79 14.15 -10.89 -0.11
CA GLU A 79 14.06 -11.15 1.33
C GLU A 79 13.75 -9.86 2.10
N GLU A 80 14.53 -8.81 1.87
CA GLU A 80 14.58 -7.61 2.71
C GLU A 80 13.41 -6.65 2.46
N TYR A 81 12.85 -6.67 1.24
CA TYR A 81 11.69 -5.87 0.86
C TYR A 81 10.45 -6.72 0.63
N SER A 82 10.48 -7.61 -0.37
CA SER A 82 9.25 -8.26 -0.87
C SER A 82 8.64 -9.21 0.17
N GLN A 83 9.39 -10.18 0.67
CA GLN A 83 8.91 -11.13 1.68
C GLN A 83 8.58 -10.44 2.99
N ARG A 84 9.45 -9.51 3.42
CA ARG A 84 9.23 -8.72 4.65
C ARG A 84 7.94 -7.90 4.61
N LEU A 85 7.62 -7.27 3.49
CA LEU A 85 6.37 -6.53 3.32
C LEU A 85 5.15 -7.45 3.35
N MET A 86 5.23 -8.61 2.69
CA MET A 86 4.10 -9.56 2.60
C MET A 86 3.69 -10.16 3.94
N VAL A 87 4.56 -10.18 4.96
CA VAL A 87 4.18 -10.60 6.33
C VAL A 87 3.07 -9.71 6.92
N GLY A 88 3.00 -8.43 6.52
CA GLY A 88 1.96 -7.51 6.98
C GLY A 88 0.69 -7.51 6.11
N VAL A 89 0.70 -8.27 5.01
CA VAL A 89 -0.36 -8.29 3.99
C VAL A 89 -1.10 -9.62 3.97
N ASN A 90 -0.38 -10.75 4.15
CA ASN A 90 -0.92 -12.12 4.15
C ASN A 90 -1.24 -12.65 5.56
#